data_AF-A0A0H2LP24-F1
#
_entry.id   AF-A0A0H2LP24-F1
#
_cell.length_a   1.000
_cell.length_b   1.000
_cell.length_c   1.000
_cell.angle_alpha   90.00
_cell.angle_beta   90.00
_cell.angle_gamma   90.00
#
_symmetry.space_group_name_H-M   'P 1'
#
loop_
_entity.id
_entity.type
_entity.pdbx_description
1 polymer ?
#
loop_
_entity_poly.entity_id
_entity_poly.type
_entity_poly.pdbx_seq_one_letter_code
_entity_poly.pdbx_strand_id
1 'polypeptide(L)'
;MVQQYSSNFFGVLSARAATPPSDASDLVSGNDHVFAAGETFNSASAGFVNVATNTLGVNSDTVQAGELLNFDYYRSNPVSNPASTSPPPRPDATIVGTDKAYADAINITIDQITDGEDVAVLLKLVNKTDSNDTTTTLLIANSASDYQSAGGGMKIVSIGTDDYDSAHYQIAGVQVMSSTEDVTGTGISLSTHGSVDLTATGMNYADTSDNDVFKIIKIDVITSTTINSDVDLNFAGQLIDGDADYANFDFDVHLEIDGVANLIGTPTQQTEAV
;
A
#
# COMPACT_ATOMS: atom_id res chain seq x y z
N MET A 1 9.44 5.58 -10.48
CA MET A 1 8.35 5.29 -11.46
C MET A 1 7.05 5.87 -10.91
N VAL A 2 6.17 6.42 -11.76
CA VAL A 2 4.87 6.99 -11.36
C VAL A 2 3.75 6.16 -11.96
N GLN A 3 2.87 5.63 -11.14
CA GLN A 3 1.67 4.92 -11.54
C GLN A 3 0.44 5.78 -11.25
N GLN A 4 -0.43 5.96 -12.24
CA GLN A 4 -1.74 6.56 -12.05
C GLN A 4 -2.78 5.46 -11.78
N TYR A 5 -3.56 5.61 -10.71
CA TYR A 5 -4.67 4.72 -10.35
C TYR A 5 -6.03 5.35 -10.66
N SER A 6 -6.12 6.67 -10.53
CA SER A 6 -7.30 7.47 -10.90
C SER A 6 -6.88 8.89 -11.31
N SER A 7 -7.83 9.75 -11.68
CA SER A 7 -7.55 11.17 -11.97
C SER A 7 -6.96 11.94 -10.78
N ASN A 8 -7.13 11.44 -9.56
CA ASN A 8 -6.74 12.07 -8.31
C ASN A 8 -5.92 11.14 -7.39
N PHE A 9 -5.34 10.06 -7.92
CA PHE A 9 -4.51 9.14 -7.16
C PHE A 9 -3.34 8.61 -7.99
N PHE A 10 -2.14 8.93 -7.54
CA PHE A 10 -0.86 8.56 -8.13
C PHE A 10 0.00 7.89 -7.06
N GLY A 11 0.56 6.74 -7.39
CA GLY A 11 1.59 6.10 -6.58
C GLY A 11 2.97 6.31 -7.20
N VAL A 12 3.99 6.54 -6.38
CA VAL A 12 5.37 6.70 -6.85
C VAL A 12 6.28 5.70 -6.19
N LEU A 13 6.83 4.79 -6.99
CA LEU A 13 7.83 3.82 -6.56
C LEU A 13 9.25 4.36 -6.76
N SER A 14 10.08 4.19 -5.74
CA SER A 14 11.52 4.46 -5.73
C SER A 14 12.21 3.38 -4.90
N ALA A 15 13.45 2.98 -5.21
CA ALA A 15 14.22 2.13 -4.32
C ALA A 15 15.49 2.82 -3.83
N ARG A 16 15.99 2.29 -2.73
CA ARG A 16 17.34 2.50 -2.21
C ARG A 16 18.01 1.14 -2.06
N ALA A 17 19.32 1.12 -2.24
CA ALA A 17 20.13 -0.10 -2.23
C ALA A 17 21.36 0.07 -1.34
N ALA A 18 21.78 -1.03 -0.73
CA ALA A 18 23.03 -1.15 0.00
C ALA A 18 24.24 -0.78 -0.86
N THR A 19 25.35 -0.39 -0.23
CA THR A 19 26.63 -0.20 -0.91
C THR A 19 27.38 -1.53 -0.90
N PRO A 20 27.60 -2.22 -2.03
CA PRO A 20 28.25 -3.53 -2.00
C PRO A 20 29.72 -3.44 -1.49
N PRO A 21 30.17 -4.35 -0.60
CA PRO A 21 29.38 -5.41 0.04
C PRO A 21 28.45 -4.86 1.13
N SER A 22 27.23 -5.41 1.20
CA SER A 22 26.24 -4.99 2.22
C SER A 22 26.86 -5.03 3.63
N ASP A 23 26.77 -3.95 4.38
CA ASP A 23 27.22 -3.84 5.76
C ASP A 23 26.17 -3.19 6.67
N ALA A 24 26.42 -3.23 7.97
CA ALA A 24 25.50 -2.75 9.00
C ALA A 24 25.05 -1.30 8.78
N SER A 25 25.80 -0.46 8.05
CA SER A 25 25.48 0.94 7.79
C SER A 25 24.50 1.13 6.62
N ASP A 26 24.12 0.06 5.94
CA ASP A 26 23.30 0.12 4.72
C ASP A 26 21.82 0.30 4.99
N LEU A 27 21.32 -0.02 6.18
CA LEU A 27 19.94 0.25 6.59
C LEU A 27 19.89 0.93 7.97
N VAL A 28 19.37 2.15 8.00
CA VAL A 28 19.21 2.93 9.24
C VAL A 28 17.81 3.52 9.35
N SER A 29 17.29 3.61 10.56
CA SER A 29 16.09 4.37 10.92
C SER A 29 16.50 5.70 11.52
N GLY A 30 15.94 6.83 11.08
CA GLY A 30 16.22 8.12 11.76
C GLY A 30 17.70 8.57 11.79
N ASN A 31 18.58 7.89 11.03
CA ASN A 31 20.06 7.98 11.02
C ASN A 31 20.81 7.12 12.06
N ASP A 32 20.16 6.16 12.73
CA ASP A 32 20.80 5.15 13.57
C ASP A 32 20.16 3.74 13.40
N HIS A 33 20.51 2.79 14.27
CA HIS A 33 19.99 1.42 14.27
C HIS A 33 18.91 1.18 15.33
N VAL A 34 18.22 2.22 15.77
CA VAL A 34 17.13 2.11 16.75
C VAL A 34 15.87 2.68 16.13
N PHE A 35 15.05 1.79 15.57
CA PHE A 35 13.76 2.21 15.01
C PHE A 35 12.85 2.79 16.10
N ALA A 36 12.39 4.01 15.87
CA ALA A 36 11.31 4.64 16.62
C ALA A 36 10.14 5.03 15.69
N ALA A 37 8.91 4.93 16.20
CA ALA A 37 7.73 5.36 15.48
C ALA A 37 7.83 6.84 15.08
N GLY A 38 7.47 7.14 13.83
CA GLY A 38 7.66 8.44 13.19
C GLY A 38 8.91 8.54 12.32
N GLU A 39 9.82 7.56 12.41
CA GLU A 39 11.00 7.49 11.55
C GLU A 39 10.73 6.67 10.29
N THR A 40 11.55 6.92 9.26
CA THR A 40 11.59 6.12 8.04
C THR A 40 12.96 5.50 7.86
N PHE A 41 13.00 4.35 7.19
CA PHE A 41 14.26 3.74 6.81
C PHE A 41 14.91 4.48 5.65
N ASN A 42 16.23 4.52 5.69
CA ASN A 42 17.06 5.01 4.63
C ASN A 42 18.18 3.99 4.36
N SER A 43 18.53 3.86 3.08
CA SER A 43 19.64 3.02 2.65
C SER A 43 20.67 3.81 1.85
N ALA A 44 21.91 3.31 1.85
CA ALA A 44 23.13 4.05 1.55
C ALA A 44 23.16 4.65 0.14
N SER A 45 22.54 3.99 -0.84
CA SER A 45 22.56 4.44 -2.24
C SER A 45 21.17 4.43 -2.91
N ALA A 46 21.03 5.12 -4.03
CA ALA A 46 19.81 5.07 -4.83
C ALA A 46 19.74 3.73 -5.59
N GLY A 47 18.66 2.99 -5.40
CA GLY A 47 18.39 1.73 -6.08
C GLY A 47 17.56 1.94 -7.35
N PHE A 48 17.73 1.07 -8.33
CA PHE A 48 16.94 1.10 -9.56
C PHE A 48 15.79 0.10 -9.45
N VAL A 49 14.57 0.56 -9.77
CA VAL A 49 13.36 -0.28 -9.76
C VAL A 49 12.83 -0.41 -11.18
N ASN A 50 12.86 -1.62 -11.74
CA ASN A 50 12.13 -1.93 -12.98
C ASN A 50 10.80 -2.61 -12.63
N VAL A 51 9.72 -1.84 -12.71
CA VAL A 51 8.34 -2.29 -12.42
C VAL A 51 7.57 -2.18 -13.74
N ALA A 52 7.33 -3.32 -14.40
CA ALA A 52 6.66 -3.39 -15.70
C ALA A 52 5.12 -3.38 -15.55
N THR A 53 4.46 -2.41 -16.19
CA THR A 53 3.09 -1.93 -15.93
C THR A 53 1.91 -2.86 -16.26
N ASN A 54 2.13 -4.13 -16.58
CA ASN A 54 1.07 -5.08 -16.93
C ASN A 54 1.17 -6.45 -16.22
N THR A 55 2.32 -6.74 -15.62
CA THR A 55 2.64 -7.83 -14.69
C THR A 55 4.00 -7.42 -14.12
N LEU A 56 4.17 -7.22 -12.81
CA LEU A 56 5.54 -6.98 -12.33
C LEU A 56 6.29 -8.33 -12.37
N GLY A 57 7.04 -8.56 -13.45
CA GLY A 57 7.90 -9.72 -13.67
C GLY A 57 8.21 -9.85 -15.18
N VAL A 58 9.45 -9.90 -15.68
CA VAL A 58 10.76 -10.21 -15.08
C VAL A 58 11.86 -9.46 -15.86
N ASN A 59 12.63 -8.59 -15.20
CA ASN A 59 14.10 -8.48 -15.24
C ASN A 59 14.59 -7.26 -14.42
N SER A 60 15.32 -7.55 -13.33
CA SER A 60 15.89 -6.64 -12.30
C SER A 60 14.87 -5.99 -11.36
N ASP A 61 14.95 -6.05 -10.03
CA ASP A 61 15.89 -6.68 -9.11
C ASP A 61 15.04 -7.19 -7.94
N THR A 62 15.41 -8.34 -7.40
CA THR A 62 14.88 -8.83 -6.13
C THR A 62 15.16 -7.80 -5.03
N VAL A 63 14.26 -7.64 -4.06
CA VAL A 63 14.58 -6.90 -2.82
C VAL A 63 15.43 -7.82 -1.94
N GLN A 64 16.61 -7.35 -1.57
CA GLN A 64 17.57 -8.06 -0.73
C GLN A 64 17.84 -7.29 0.57
N ALA A 65 18.62 -7.91 1.47
CA ALA A 65 19.09 -7.26 2.68
C ALA A 65 19.77 -5.91 2.35
N GLY A 66 19.47 -4.88 3.14
CA GLY A 66 19.95 -3.52 2.96
C GLY A 66 19.27 -2.73 1.83
N GLU A 67 18.34 -3.35 1.10
CA GLU A 67 17.53 -2.68 0.08
C GLU A 67 16.14 -2.31 0.60
N LEU A 68 15.60 -1.23 0.04
CA LEU A 68 14.35 -0.63 0.47
C LEU A 68 13.54 -0.26 -0.75
N LEU A 69 12.34 -0.83 -0.90
CA LEU A 69 11.35 -0.26 -1.79
C LEU A 69 10.53 0.79 -1.04
N ASN A 70 10.41 1.97 -1.61
CA ASN A 70 9.59 3.07 -1.11
C ASN A 70 8.46 3.38 -2.09
N PHE A 71 7.22 3.40 -1.60
CA PHE A 71 6.02 3.66 -2.39
C PHE A 71 5.15 4.74 -1.73
N ASP A 72 5.14 5.94 -2.30
CA ASP A 72 4.42 7.12 -1.75
C ASP A 72 3.20 7.52 -2.59
N TYR A 73 2.16 8.05 -1.95
CA TYR A 73 0.90 8.40 -2.61
C TYR A 73 0.69 9.91 -2.76
N TYR A 74 0.14 10.31 -3.91
CA TYR A 74 -0.05 11.70 -4.30
C TYR A 74 -1.38 11.90 -5.02
N ARG A 75 -2.03 13.05 -4.84
CA ARG A 75 -3.27 13.39 -5.53
C ARG A 75 -3.07 13.87 -6.96
N SER A 76 -1.86 14.31 -7.27
CA SER A 76 -1.44 14.73 -8.61
C SER A 76 -0.10 14.11 -8.96
N ASN A 77 0.22 13.96 -10.25
CA ASN A 77 1.54 13.50 -10.69
C ASN A 77 2.64 14.37 -10.04
N PRO A 78 3.43 13.82 -9.10
CA PRO A 78 4.33 14.62 -8.28
C PRO A 78 5.71 14.79 -8.93
N VAL A 79 5.92 14.29 -10.15
CA VAL A 79 7.20 14.37 -10.84
C VAL A 79 7.32 15.68 -11.61
N SER A 80 8.50 16.30 -11.55
CA SER A 80 8.83 17.62 -12.09
C SER A 80 8.56 17.84 -13.58
N ASN A 81 8.24 16.79 -14.34
CA ASN A 81 7.74 16.87 -15.71
C ASN A 81 6.41 16.08 -15.84
N PRO A 82 5.26 16.69 -15.50
CA PRO A 82 4.00 15.97 -15.30
C PRO A 82 3.31 15.47 -16.57
N ALA A 83 3.83 15.83 -17.76
CA ALA A 83 3.22 15.51 -19.05
C ALA A 83 3.37 14.04 -19.50
N SER A 84 4.01 13.18 -18.70
CA SER A 84 4.17 11.76 -19.00
C SER A 84 4.29 10.94 -17.71
N THR A 85 3.36 10.01 -17.50
CA THR A 85 3.46 8.95 -16.51
C THR A 85 4.47 7.90 -17.02
N SER A 86 5.56 7.66 -16.30
CA SER A 86 6.56 6.62 -16.59
C SER A 86 5.92 5.23 -16.59
N PRO A 87 6.36 4.25 -17.42
CA PRO A 87 7.65 4.14 -18.15
C PRO A 87 7.78 5.02 -19.42
N PRO A 88 9.02 5.37 -19.86
CA PRO A 88 10.34 4.88 -19.40
C PRO A 88 11.01 5.68 -18.27
N PRO A 89 12.01 5.08 -17.55
CA PRO A 89 12.80 5.74 -16.52
C PRO A 89 13.51 7.00 -17.04
N ARG A 90 13.50 8.07 -16.27
CA ARG A 90 14.25 9.30 -16.55
C ARG A 90 15.25 9.57 -15.43
N PRO A 91 16.57 9.58 -15.71
CA PRO A 91 17.61 9.77 -14.69
C PRO A 91 17.52 11.09 -13.93
N ASP A 92 16.83 12.09 -14.49
CA ASP A 92 16.68 13.45 -13.96
C ASP A 92 15.29 13.73 -13.36
N ALA A 93 14.39 12.74 -13.37
CA ALA A 93 13.06 12.90 -12.78
C ALA A 93 13.15 12.97 -11.25
N THR A 94 12.64 14.07 -10.68
CA THR A 94 12.58 14.30 -9.24
C THR A 94 11.14 14.38 -8.76
N ILE A 95 10.90 13.89 -7.55
CA ILE A 95 9.62 14.05 -6.85
C ILE A 95 9.60 15.47 -6.25
N VAL A 96 8.70 16.31 -6.73
CA VAL A 96 8.52 17.71 -6.30
C VAL A 96 7.10 17.99 -5.80
N GLY A 97 6.16 17.07 -6.03
CA GLY A 97 4.79 17.19 -5.56
C GLY A 97 4.71 17.02 -4.05
N THR A 98 3.87 17.83 -3.42
CA THR A 98 3.61 17.82 -1.98
C THR A 98 2.18 17.37 -1.65
N ASP A 99 1.29 17.32 -2.64
CA ASP A 99 -0.12 16.98 -2.44
C ASP A 99 -0.32 15.46 -2.30
N LYS A 100 -0.56 15.00 -1.07
CA LYS A 100 -0.61 13.58 -0.69
C LYS A 100 -2.00 12.98 -0.91
N ALA A 101 -2.01 11.74 -1.40
CA ALA A 101 -3.20 10.88 -1.40
C ALA A 101 -3.09 9.85 -0.28
N TYR A 102 -4.20 9.18 0.05
CA TYR A 102 -4.28 8.28 1.19
C TYR A 102 -5.04 7.00 0.82
N ALA A 103 -4.61 5.90 1.43
CA ALA A 103 -5.21 4.58 1.30
C ALA A 103 -5.70 4.08 2.66
N ASP A 104 -6.67 3.18 2.63
CA ASP A 104 -7.22 2.54 3.83
C ASP A 104 -6.64 1.13 4.04
N ALA A 105 -6.30 0.44 2.94
CA ALA A 105 -5.70 -0.88 2.94
C ALA A 105 -4.79 -1.10 1.72
N ILE A 106 -3.88 -2.08 1.81
CA ILE A 106 -2.88 -2.39 0.79
C ILE A 106 -2.71 -3.91 0.68
N ASN A 107 -2.58 -4.43 -0.54
CA ASN A 107 -2.12 -5.79 -0.77
C ASN A 107 -0.81 -5.78 -1.56
N ILE A 108 0.21 -6.46 -1.04
CA ILE A 108 1.52 -6.58 -1.68
C ILE A 108 1.66 -8.02 -2.16
N THR A 109 1.61 -8.22 -3.47
CA THR A 109 1.92 -9.53 -4.07
C THR A 109 3.42 -9.66 -4.24
N ILE A 110 3.97 -10.76 -3.74
CA ILE A 110 5.39 -11.08 -3.76
C ILE A 110 5.61 -12.49 -4.34
N ASP A 111 6.75 -12.67 -5.00
CA ASP A 111 7.22 -13.95 -5.54
C ASP A 111 8.58 -14.27 -4.96
N GLN A 112 8.98 -15.54 -5.08
CA GLN A 112 10.23 -16.09 -4.56
C GLN A 112 10.36 -16.00 -3.05
N ILE A 113 9.22 -15.91 -2.34
CA ILE A 113 9.16 -16.01 -0.89
C ILE A 113 8.63 -17.38 -0.44
N THR A 114 9.16 -17.92 0.66
CA THR A 114 8.62 -19.12 1.32
C THR A 114 7.88 -18.79 2.62
N ASP A 115 7.04 -19.72 3.11
CA ASP A 115 6.13 -19.49 4.25
C ASP A 115 6.83 -19.30 5.63
N GLY A 116 8.16 -19.32 5.66
CA GLY A 116 8.98 -19.07 6.84
C GLY A 116 10.00 -17.94 6.65
N GLU A 117 9.87 -17.17 5.57
CA GLU A 117 10.69 -15.98 5.28
C GLU A 117 9.98 -14.72 5.76
N ASP A 118 10.76 -13.66 5.97
CA ASP A 118 10.30 -12.45 6.63
C ASP A 118 10.07 -11.31 5.63
N VAL A 119 8.99 -10.54 5.85
CA VAL A 119 8.77 -9.25 5.17
C VAL A 119 8.47 -8.19 6.21
N ALA A 120 9.27 -7.13 6.19
CA ALA A 120 9.04 -5.95 6.99
C ALA A 120 8.36 -4.87 6.13
N VAL A 121 7.22 -4.36 6.59
CA VAL A 121 6.46 -3.29 5.94
C VAL A 121 6.33 -2.10 6.87
N LEU A 122 6.99 -0.99 6.56
CA LEU A 122 6.78 0.27 7.26
C LEU A 122 5.60 1.03 6.66
N LEU A 123 4.54 1.21 7.43
CA LEU A 123 3.45 2.11 7.08
C LEU A 123 3.84 3.55 7.39
N LYS A 124 3.61 4.45 6.43
CA LYS A 124 3.66 5.90 6.66
C LYS A 124 2.24 6.39 6.89
N LEU A 125 1.97 6.87 8.09
CA LEU A 125 0.64 7.19 8.54
C LEU A 125 0.50 8.71 8.70
N VAL A 126 -0.64 9.23 8.25
CA VAL A 126 -1.01 10.65 8.38
C VAL A 126 -2.37 10.73 9.07
N ASN A 127 -2.49 11.62 10.06
CA ASN A 127 -3.72 11.81 10.79
C ASN A 127 -4.82 12.36 9.84
N LYS A 128 -6.03 11.81 9.94
CA LYS A 128 -7.19 12.19 9.12
C LYS A 128 -7.61 13.65 9.27
N THR A 129 -7.25 14.27 10.39
CA THR A 129 -7.69 15.62 10.77
C THR A 129 -6.57 16.66 10.80
N ASP A 130 -5.31 16.24 10.95
CA ASP A 130 -4.13 17.12 10.87
C ASP A 130 -3.03 16.48 10.03
N SER A 131 -2.82 16.97 8.82
CA SER A 131 -1.81 16.41 7.91
C SER A 131 -0.37 16.59 8.39
N ASN A 132 -0.12 17.38 9.44
CA ASN A 132 1.20 17.53 10.05
C ASN A 132 1.46 16.52 11.17
N ASP A 133 0.42 15.86 11.68
CA ASP A 133 0.54 14.74 12.61
C ASP A 133 0.76 13.47 11.80
N THR A 134 2.02 13.06 11.73
CA THR A 134 2.47 11.88 11.00
C THR A 134 3.18 10.93 11.92
N THR A 135 2.99 9.64 11.71
CA THR A 135 3.70 8.59 12.43
C THR A 135 4.04 7.44 11.48
N THR A 136 4.78 6.45 11.98
CA THR A 136 5.06 5.23 11.24
C THR A 136 4.80 4.00 12.10
N THR A 137 4.41 2.91 11.45
CA THR A 137 4.22 1.60 12.09
C THR A 137 4.98 0.57 11.29
N LEU A 138 5.89 -0.15 11.94
CA LEU A 138 6.61 -1.26 11.31
C LEU A 138 5.87 -2.56 11.55
N LEU A 139 5.35 -3.16 10.49
CA LEU A 139 4.66 -4.44 10.48
C LEU A 139 5.63 -5.55 10.06
N ILE A 140 5.62 -6.66 10.78
CA ILE A 140 6.45 -7.84 10.52
C ILE A 140 5.55 -9.00 10.11
N ALA A 141 5.67 -9.44 8.86
CA ALA A 141 5.09 -10.68 8.36
C ALA A 141 6.17 -11.78 8.43
N ASN A 142 5.95 -12.78 9.28
CA ASN A 142 6.93 -13.85 9.55
C ASN A 142 6.27 -15.19 9.91
N SER A 143 4.95 -15.26 9.80
CA SER A 143 4.16 -16.47 10.00
C SER A 143 3.53 -16.89 8.68
N ALA A 144 3.39 -18.20 8.46
CA ALA A 144 2.65 -18.73 7.32
C ALA A 144 1.21 -18.16 7.21
N SER A 145 0.62 -17.71 8.33
CA SER A 145 -0.70 -17.06 8.36
C SER A 145 -0.71 -15.66 7.76
N ASP A 146 0.44 -15.00 7.69
CA ASP A 146 0.59 -13.63 7.17
C ASP A 146 0.53 -13.61 5.63
N TYR A 147 0.67 -14.79 5.00
CA TYR A 147 0.78 -14.95 3.56
C TYR A 147 -0.44 -15.66 2.96
N GLN A 148 -1.15 -14.95 2.08
CA GLN A 148 -2.21 -15.54 1.26
C GLN A 148 -1.64 -16.04 -0.07
N SER A 149 -2.21 -17.10 -0.66
CA SER A 149 -1.75 -17.63 -1.96
C SER A 149 -2.29 -16.80 -3.14
N ALA A 150 -1.40 -16.35 -4.04
CA ALA A 150 -1.75 -15.63 -5.28
C ALA A 150 -1.71 -16.52 -6.54
N GLY A 151 -1.52 -17.82 -6.41
CA GLY A 151 -1.27 -18.74 -7.53
C GLY A 151 0.15 -18.61 -8.09
N GLY A 152 0.62 -19.62 -8.82
CA GLY A 152 1.98 -19.61 -9.40
C GLY A 152 3.14 -19.63 -8.39
N GLY A 153 2.88 -19.92 -7.12
CA GLY A 153 3.88 -19.86 -6.04
C GLY A 153 3.97 -18.50 -5.35
N MET A 154 3.26 -17.48 -5.86
CA MET A 154 3.24 -16.14 -5.30
C MET A 154 2.44 -16.07 -3.99
N LYS A 155 2.81 -15.10 -3.15
CA LYS A 155 2.16 -14.80 -1.88
C LYS A 155 1.64 -13.36 -1.86
N ILE A 156 0.66 -13.10 -1.00
CA ILE A 156 0.10 -11.77 -0.77
C ILE A 156 0.21 -11.47 0.72
N VAL A 157 0.89 -10.36 1.04
CA VAL A 157 0.84 -9.72 2.36
C VAL A 157 -0.26 -8.67 2.30
N SER A 158 -1.28 -8.81 3.14
CA SER A 158 -2.44 -7.90 3.17
C SER A 158 -2.40 -7.06 4.42
N ILE A 159 -2.59 -5.75 4.26
CA ILE A 159 -2.65 -4.77 5.34
C ILE A 159 -4.03 -4.14 5.29
N GLY A 160 -4.84 -4.43 6.30
CA GLY A 160 -6.18 -3.94 6.51
C GLY A 160 -6.26 -2.82 7.56
N THR A 161 -7.49 -2.44 7.88
CA THR A 161 -7.79 -1.38 8.86
C THR A 161 -7.50 -1.80 10.30
N ASP A 162 -7.32 -3.09 10.56
CA ASP A 162 -6.97 -3.67 11.87
C ASP A 162 -5.45 -3.69 12.13
N ASP A 163 -4.62 -3.48 11.11
CA ASP A 163 -3.16 -3.54 11.24
C ASP A 163 -2.53 -2.19 11.67
N TYR A 164 -3.33 -1.14 11.84
CA TYR A 164 -2.90 0.16 12.32
C TYR A 164 -4.06 0.90 13.00
N ASP A 165 -3.79 2.07 13.60
CA ASP A 165 -4.83 2.94 14.14
C ASP A 165 -5.61 3.65 13.01
N SER A 166 -6.37 2.85 12.27
CA SER A 166 -7.19 3.30 11.15
C SER A 166 -8.35 4.19 11.58
N ALA A 167 -8.64 4.33 12.87
CA ALA A 167 -9.63 5.29 13.36
C ALA A 167 -9.10 6.73 13.18
N HIS A 168 -7.83 6.96 13.48
CA HIS A 168 -7.22 8.30 13.48
C HIS A 168 -6.32 8.56 12.28
N TYR A 169 -5.73 7.52 11.69
CA TYR A 169 -4.73 7.65 10.63
C TYR A 169 -5.20 7.03 9.30
N GLN A 170 -4.54 7.42 8.21
CA GLN A 170 -4.61 6.77 6.89
C GLN A 170 -3.20 6.55 6.34
N ILE A 171 -3.07 5.62 5.38
CA ILE A 171 -1.79 5.26 4.80
C ILE A 171 -1.42 6.24 3.69
N ALA A 172 -0.33 6.99 3.87
CA ALA A 172 0.20 7.92 2.87
C ALA A 172 1.31 7.32 1.99
N GLY A 173 1.77 6.12 2.35
CA GLY A 173 2.78 5.37 1.63
C GLY A 173 3.32 4.23 2.47
N VAL A 174 4.18 3.42 1.87
CA VAL A 174 4.82 2.28 2.53
C VAL A 174 6.29 2.16 2.16
N GLN A 175 7.06 1.53 3.04
CA GLN A 175 8.34 0.95 2.69
C GLN A 175 8.30 -0.57 2.87
N VAL A 176 8.95 -1.31 1.99
CA VAL A 176 8.98 -2.79 2.02
C VAL A 176 10.44 -3.24 1.98
N MET A 177 10.79 -4.15 2.88
CA MET A 177 12.15 -4.68 3.10
C MET A 177 12.08 -6.19 3.34
N SER A 178 13.14 -6.93 2.99
CA SER A 178 13.27 -8.36 3.30
C SER A 178 13.86 -8.65 4.66
N SER A 179 14.56 -7.69 5.27
CA SER A 179 15.04 -7.81 6.64
C SER A 179 15.12 -6.44 7.28
N THR A 180 15.00 -6.40 8.60
CA THR A 180 15.33 -5.21 9.41
C THR A 180 16.82 -5.17 9.76
N GLU A 181 17.60 -6.20 9.41
CA GLU A 181 19.04 -6.31 9.67
C GLU A 181 19.40 -5.99 11.14
N ASP A 182 20.49 -5.24 11.36
CA ASP A 182 21.00 -4.80 12.67
C ASP A 182 20.10 -3.76 13.37
N VAL A 183 18.92 -3.45 12.82
CA VAL A 183 18.00 -2.49 13.44
C VAL A 183 17.35 -3.11 14.67
N THR A 184 17.47 -2.39 15.78
CA THR A 184 16.82 -2.65 17.06
C THR A 184 15.57 -1.78 17.23
N GLY A 185 14.73 -2.09 18.22
CA GLY A 185 13.53 -1.32 18.52
C GLY A 185 12.31 -2.22 18.61
N THR A 186 11.15 -1.71 18.23
CA THR A 186 9.89 -2.44 18.35
C THR A 186 9.08 -2.34 17.06
N GLY A 187 8.79 -3.49 16.46
CA GLY A 187 7.78 -3.65 15.41
C GLY A 187 6.48 -4.23 15.95
N ILE A 188 5.54 -4.50 15.05
CA ILE A 188 4.25 -5.13 15.34
C ILE A 188 4.11 -6.36 14.44
N SER A 189 3.75 -7.50 15.01
CA SER A 189 3.44 -8.72 14.25
C SER A 189 2.16 -8.52 13.45
N LEU A 190 2.19 -8.83 12.15
CA LEU A 190 1.04 -8.68 11.27
C LEU A 190 -0.13 -9.59 11.68
N SER A 191 0.12 -10.85 12.03
CA SER A 191 -0.94 -11.79 12.42
C SER A 191 -1.49 -11.58 13.83
N THR A 192 -0.65 -11.17 14.77
CA THR A 192 -1.05 -11.14 16.20
C THR A 192 -1.34 -9.75 16.71
N HIS A 193 -0.96 -8.71 15.95
CA HIS A 193 -1.00 -7.30 16.36
C HIS A 193 -0.25 -7.01 17.66
N GLY A 194 0.61 -7.94 18.08
CA GLY A 194 1.45 -7.84 19.26
C GLY A 194 2.78 -7.15 18.97
N SER A 195 3.36 -6.56 20.00
CA SER A 195 4.72 -6.02 19.97
C SER A 195 5.75 -7.10 19.64
N VAL A 196 6.66 -6.79 18.73
CA VAL A 196 7.81 -7.64 18.35
C VAL A 196 9.08 -6.85 18.62
N ASP A 197 9.97 -7.40 19.44
CA ASP A 197 11.27 -6.81 19.70
C ASP A 197 12.20 -7.06 18.51
N LEU A 198 12.75 -5.99 17.94
CA LEU A 198 13.79 -6.07 16.93
C LEU A 198 15.14 -6.18 17.64
N THR A 199 15.94 -7.19 17.30
CA THR A 199 17.23 -7.42 17.94
C THR A 199 18.34 -7.49 16.89
N ALA A 200 19.43 -6.76 17.11
CA ALA A 200 20.62 -6.77 16.24
C ALA A 200 21.41 -8.10 16.24
N THR A 201 20.94 -9.12 16.97
CA THR A 201 21.60 -10.43 17.04
C THR A 201 20.62 -11.59 16.88
N GLY A 202 19.46 -11.35 16.25
CA GLY A 202 18.71 -12.41 15.60
C GLY A 202 18.21 -13.57 16.48
N MET A 203 17.65 -13.29 17.67
CA MET A 203 17.17 -14.36 18.56
C MET A 203 15.82 -14.02 19.17
N ASN A 204 14.79 -14.15 18.33
CA ASN A 204 13.37 -14.43 18.59
C ASN A 204 12.56 -13.62 17.59
N TYR A 205 12.17 -14.23 16.46
CA TYR A 205 11.43 -13.55 15.38
C TYR A 205 12.28 -12.55 14.56
N ALA A 206 13.59 -12.57 14.79
CA ALA A 206 14.58 -11.67 14.24
C ALA A 206 15.67 -12.52 13.59
N ASP A 207 15.97 -12.21 12.33
CA ASP A 207 17.25 -12.39 11.65
C ASP A 207 17.99 -13.71 11.97
N THR A 208 17.66 -14.78 11.25
CA THR A 208 18.80 -15.53 10.73
C THR A 208 19.23 -14.81 9.48
N SER A 209 20.54 -14.60 9.33
CA SER A 209 21.23 -14.38 8.06
C SER A 209 20.83 -15.44 7.00
N ASP A 210 19.59 -15.47 6.55
CA ASP A 210 19.19 -15.97 5.26
C ASP A 210 19.11 -14.79 4.31
N ASN A 211 19.55 -15.04 3.08
CA ASN A 211 19.52 -14.03 2.05
C ASN A 211 18.10 -14.04 1.50
N ASP A 212 17.16 -13.50 2.29
CA ASP A 212 15.76 -13.40 1.90
C ASP A 212 15.66 -12.40 0.76
N VAL A 213 15.25 -12.94 -0.38
CA VAL A 213 15.37 -12.33 -1.70
C VAL A 213 14.03 -12.55 -2.36
N PHE A 214 13.12 -11.58 -2.22
CA PHE A 214 11.79 -11.66 -2.85
C PHE A 214 11.64 -10.66 -3.99
N LYS A 215 10.63 -10.88 -4.83
CA LYS A 215 10.24 -9.97 -5.89
C LYS A 215 8.88 -9.38 -5.62
N ILE A 216 8.74 -8.07 -5.75
CA ILE A 216 7.44 -7.41 -5.65
C ILE A 216 6.74 -7.51 -7.01
N ILE A 217 5.65 -8.29 -7.04
CA ILE A 217 4.84 -8.58 -8.22
C ILE A 217 3.70 -7.57 -8.40
N LYS A 218 3.19 -7.00 -7.31
CA LYS A 218 2.14 -5.99 -7.37
C LYS A 218 1.97 -5.29 -6.03
N ILE A 219 1.57 -4.02 -6.06
CA ILE A 219 0.98 -3.35 -4.89
C ILE A 219 -0.38 -2.80 -5.28
N ASP A 220 -1.43 -3.40 -4.72
CA ASP A 220 -2.81 -2.93 -4.82
C ASP A 220 -3.09 -1.94 -3.71
N VAL A 221 -3.68 -0.80 -4.07
CA VAL A 221 -4.06 0.24 -3.13
C VAL A 221 -5.58 0.28 -3.06
N ILE A 222 -6.12 0.20 -1.84
CA ILE A 222 -7.54 0.13 -1.56
C ILE A 222 -7.94 1.42 -0.85
N THR A 223 -8.92 2.10 -1.43
CA THR A 223 -9.59 3.25 -0.80
C THR A 223 -11.05 2.90 -0.62
N SER A 224 -11.56 3.08 0.58
CA SER A 224 -12.96 2.84 0.92
C SER A 224 -13.71 4.17 0.91
N THR A 225 -14.81 4.20 0.17
CA THR A 225 -15.78 5.30 0.25
C THR A 225 -17.07 4.77 0.83
N THR A 226 -17.58 5.44 1.85
CA THR A 226 -18.94 5.23 2.33
C THR A 226 -19.87 5.83 1.27
N ILE A 227 -20.73 4.99 0.69
CA ILE A 227 -21.80 5.45 -0.18
C ILE A 227 -23.05 5.44 0.68
N ASN A 228 -23.56 6.64 0.94
CA ASN A 228 -24.86 6.84 1.56
C ASN A 228 -25.71 7.42 0.44
N SER A 229 -26.58 6.59 -0.15
CA SER A 229 -27.47 7.04 -1.20
C SER A 229 -28.88 6.64 -0.87
N ASP A 230 -29.69 7.64 -0.57
CA ASP A 230 -31.11 7.49 -0.34
C ASP A 230 -31.86 7.75 -1.63
N VAL A 231 -32.82 6.88 -1.96
CA VAL A 231 -33.71 7.07 -3.10
C VAL A 231 -35.14 6.97 -2.61
N ASP A 232 -35.89 8.06 -2.78
CA ASP A 232 -37.32 8.10 -2.57
C ASP A 232 -38.05 7.93 -3.91
N LEU A 233 -38.90 6.90 -4.00
CA LEU A 233 -39.79 6.68 -5.13
C LEU A 233 -41.23 6.96 -4.70
N ASN A 234 -41.86 7.98 -5.28
CA ASN A 234 -43.29 8.22 -5.11
C ASN A 234 -44.08 7.47 -6.18
N PHE A 235 -45.06 6.68 -5.76
CA PHE A 235 -46.04 6.02 -6.61
C PHE A 235 -47.42 6.63 -6.40
N ALA A 236 -47.76 7.61 -7.24
CA ALA A 236 -49.11 8.15 -7.33
C ALA A 236 -49.84 7.58 -8.54
N GLY A 237 -51.11 7.26 -8.37
CA GLY A 237 -51.93 6.74 -9.45
C GLY A 237 -53.42 6.70 -9.12
N GLN A 238 -54.18 6.20 -10.08
CA GLN A 238 -55.62 6.13 -10.02
C GLN A 238 -56.08 4.75 -10.48
N LEU A 239 -56.88 4.09 -9.64
CA LEU A 239 -57.61 2.88 -10.00
C LEU A 239 -58.97 3.30 -10.53
N ILE A 240 -59.25 2.98 -11.80
CA ILE A 240 -60.54 3.22 -12.45
C ILE A 240 -61.20 1.86 -12.69
N ASP A 241 -62.46 1.71 -12.31
CA ASP A 241 -63.21 0.47 -12.55
C ASP A 241 -64.09 0.54 -13.81
N GLY A 242 -64.94 -0.47 -14.00
CA GLY A 242 -65.67 -0.71 -15.24
C GLY A 242 -66.77 0.30 -15.57
N ASP A 243 -67.23 1.10 -14.61
CA ASP A 243 -68.23 2.15 -14.85
C ASP A 243 -67.64 3.57 -14.72
N ALA A 244 -66.31 3.65 -14.69
CA ALA A 244 -65.51 4.88 -14.66
C ALA A 244 -65.50 5.63 -13.33
N ASP A 245 -65.93 4.99 -12.24
CA ASP A 245 -65.61 5.43 -10.89
C ASP A 245 -64.11 5.23 -10.62
N TYR A 246 -63.52 6.09 -9.79
CA TYR A 246 -62.09 6.04 -9.50
C TYR A 246 -61.72 6.23 -8.03
N ALA A 247 -60.59 5.63 -7.65
CA ALA A 247 -59.92 5.83 -6.37
C ALA A 247 -58.45 6.19 -6.62
N ASN A 248 -57.95 7.21 -5.93
CA ASN A 248 -56.54 7.59 -6.00
C ASN A 248 -55.72 6.82 -4.96
N PHE A 249 -54.46 6.55 -5.30
CA PHE A 249 -53.45 6.10 -4.34
C PHE A 249 -52.21 6.97 -4.49
N ASP A 250 -51.52 7.16 -3.38
CA ASP A 250 -50.25 7.85 -3.27
C ASP A 250 -49.48 7.20 -2.13
N PHE A 251 -48.33 6.62 -2.44
CA PHE A 251 -47.44 6.08 -1.42
C PHE A 251 -45.99 6.23 -1.85
N ASP A 252 -45.13 6.41 -0.85
CA ASP A 252 -43.71 6.55 -1.02
C ASP A 252 -43.00 5.25 -0.66
N VAL A 253 -41.93 4.94 -1.39
CA VAL A 253 -40.97 3.88 -1.08
C VAL A 253 -39.62 4.53 -0.87
N HIS A 254 -39.11 4.44 0.35
CA HIS A 254 -37.76 4.85 0.69
C HIS A 254 -36.82 3.66 0.54
N LEU A 255 -35.75 3.84 -0.24
CA LEU A 255 -34.66 2.88 -0.40
C LEU A 255 -33.38 3.51 0.15
N GLU A 256 -32.90 2.97 1.25
CA GLU A 256 -31.62 3.34 1.86
C GLU A 256 -30.53 2.38 1.35
N ILE A 257 -29.48 2.93 0.72
CA ILE A 257 -28.27 2.18 0.41
C ILE A 257 -27.20 2.64 1.38
N ASP A 258 -27.00 1.87 2.44
CA ASP A 258 -25.87 1.98 3.34
C ASP A 258 -24.83 0.92 2.99
N GLY A 259 -23.70 1.35 2.44
CA GLY A 259 -22.62 0.43 2.08
C GLY A 259 -21.25 1.09 2.05
N VAL A 260 -20.22 0.27 2.29
CA VAL A 260 -18.84 0.63 2.00
C VAL A 260 -18.51 0.13 0.60
N ALA A 261 -18.23 1.04 -0.33
CA ALA A 261 -17.67 0.71 -1.62
C ALA A 261 -16.14 0.72 -1.52
N ASN A 262 -15.51 -0.41 -1.81
CA ASN A 262 -14.06 -0.47 -1.98
C ASN A 262 -13.75 -0.12 -3.43
N LEU A 263 -13.11 1.04 -3.63
CA LEU A 263 -12.47 1.33 -4.90
C LEU A 263 -11.09 0.67 -4.88
N ILE A 264 -10.99 -0.47 -5.55
CA ILE A 264 -9.70 -1.12 -5.81
C ILE A 264 -9.13 -0.47 -7.07
N GLY A 265 -8.14 0.38 -6.90
CA GLY A 265 -7.38 0.89 -8.02
C GLY A 265 -6.55 -0.24 -8.62
N THR A 266 -6.99 -0.81 -9.74
CA THR A 266 -6.13 -1.65 -10.58
C THR A 266 -5.56 -0.78 -11.71
N PRO A 267 -4.31 -1.03 -12.16
CA PRO A 267 -3.69 -0.21 -13.20
C PRO A 267 -4.59 -0.12 -14.44
N THR A 268 -4.94 1.09 -14.88
CA THR A 268 -5.62 1.29 -16.16
C THR A 268 -4.74 0.77 -17.29
N GLN A 269 -5.26 -0.16 -18.09
CA GLN A 269 -4.63 -0.56 -19.35
C GLN A 269 -4.47 0.69 -20.22
N GLN A 270 -3.24 1.19 -20.37
CA GLN A 270 -2.92 1.99 -21.55
C GLN A 270 -2.92 1.02 -22.72
N THR A 271 -3.97 1.09 -23.54
CA THR A 271 -3.97 0.49 -24.87
C THR A 271 -2.82 1.15 -25.63
N GLU A 272 -1.70 0.46 -25.79
CA GLU A 272 -0.66 0.91 -26.71
C GLU A 272 -1.31 1.02 -28.10
N ALA A 273 -1.23 2.20 -28.69
CA ALA A 273 -1.57 2.38 -30.09
C ALA A 273 -0.55 1.56 -30.91
N VAL A 274 -1.06 0.57 -31.64
CA VAL A 274 -0.32 -0.23 -32.63
C VAL A 274 0.25 0.66 -33.74
#